data_AF-A0A7H8RAF6-F1
#
_entry.id   AF-A0A7H8RAF6-F1
#
_cell.length_a   1.000
_cell.length_b   1.000
_cell.length_c   1.000
_cell.angle_alpha   90.00
_cell.angle_beta   90.00
_cell.angle_gamma   90.00
#
_symmetry.space_group_name_H-M   'P 1'
#
loop_
_entity.id
_entity.type
_entity.pdbx_description
1 polymer ?
#
loop_
_entity_poly.entity_id
_entity_poly.type
_entity_poly.pdbx_seq_one_letter_code
_entity_poly.pdbx_strand_id
1 'polypeptide(L)'
;MSPDPESHITWFDEDDWIGTEIVFETPHASRWRVDQKLAESEDCVTEFDVQQCNMQSSARGVFVCSSIDDPGKEAAVKIRMQYKPPSLFTQILPHQAEQAKPEVRRQTENEVCALKRLTAAGCSSTPAFFAWKHEIQGDDGWVPGGYIDYILMERVPGSRPKIWSPDMDREERDELRRAFKPAWIETIACGLVHDDSAIRNVVWHRDSQKW
;
A
#
# COMPACT_ATOMS: atom_id res chain seq x y z
N MET A 1 2.67 22.89 -6.94
CA MET A 1 3.09 21.94 -5.90
C MET A 1 4.52 21.60 -6.19
N SER A 2 5.45 22.02 -5.34
CA SER A 2 6.80 21.48 -5.37
C SER A 2 6.70 19.96 -5.15
N PRO A 3 7.49 19.12 -5.83
CA PRO A 3 7.55 17.72 -5.47
C PRO A 3 7.94 17.62 -3.99
N ASP A 4 7.23 16.81 -3.22
CA ASP A 4 7.64 16.48 -1.87
C ASP A 4 9.06 15.91 -1.94
N PRO A 5 9.96 16.27 -1.01
CA PRO A 5 11.33 15.79 -1.04
C PRO A 5 11.33 14.27 -0.86
N GLU A 6 11.68 13.54 -1.92
CA GLU A 6 12.02 12.11 -1.83
C GLU A 6 13.31 11.98 -0.99
N SER A 7 13.27 11.10 0.01
CA SER A 7 14.37 10.86 0.95
C SER A 7 15.54 10.10 0.32
N HIS A 8 15.34 9.48 -0.86
CA HIS A 8 16.26 8.55 -1.50
C HIS A 8 16.65 7.33 -0.64
N ILE A 9 15.87 7.05 0.40
CA ILE A 9 16.05 5.90 1.28
C ILE A 9 15.32 4.70 0.71
N THR A 10 15.95 3.53 0.77
CA THR A 10 15.27 2.25 0.53
C THR A 10 14.66 1.78 1.84
N TRP A 11 13.34 1.79 1.92
CA TRP A 11 12.63 1.45 3.15
C TRP A 11 12.44 -0.05 3.31
N PHE A 12 12.17 -0.74 2.19
CA PHE A 12 11.99 -2.18 2.15
C PHE A 12 13.10 -2.82 1.33
N ASP A 13 14.25 -3.05 1.95
CA ASP A 13 15.38 -3.73 1.31
C ASP A 13 14.98 -5.15 0.88
N GLU A 14 15.37 -5.56 -0.33
CA GLU A 14 14.97 -6.88 -0.84
C GLU A 14 15.67 -8.01 -0.06
N ASP A 15 16.89 -7.79 0.44
CA ASP A 15 17.63 -8.77 1.23
C ASP A 15 16.95 -9.05 2.59
N ASP A 16 16.23 -8.06 3.14
CA ASP A 16 15.52 -8.18 4.41
C ASP A 16 14.10 -8.73 4.25
N TRP A 17 13.44 -8.44 3.12
CA TRP A 17 12.01 -8.71 2.93
C TRP A 17 11.72 -9.92 2.05
N ILE A 18 12.52 -10.19 1.01
CA ILE A 18 12.25 -11.32 0.10
C ILE A 18 12.56 -12.64 0.81
N GLY A 19 11.63 -13.60 0.71
CA GLY A 19 11.71 -14.89 1.39
C GLY A 19 11.11 -14.91 2.80
N THR A 20 10.75 -13.74 3.36
CA THR A 20 10.10 -13.67 4.68
C THR A 20 8.69 -14.26 4.66
N GLU A 21 8.26 -14.78 5.81
CA GLU A 21 6.92 -15.32 6.02
C GLU A 21 6.02 -14.29 6.72
N ILE A 22 4.85 -14.03 6.14
CA ILE A 22 3.80 -13.22 6.72
C ILE A 22 2.63 -14.13 7.08
N VAL A 23 2.32 -14.18 8.37
CA VAL A 23 1.17 -14.91 8.91
C VAL A 23 0.02 -13.95 9.17
N PHE A 24 -1.17 -14.32 8.70
CA PHE A 24 -2.44 -13.67 9.04
C PHE A 24 -3.30 -14.63 9.84
N GLU A 25 -3.84 -14.19 10.97
CA GLU A 25 -4.74 -15.01 11.79
C GLU A 25 -6.22 -14.82 11.42
N THR A 26 -6.57 -13.64 10.91
CA THR A 26 -7.95 -13.26 10.56
C THR A 26 -8.04 -12.77 9.13
N PRO A 27 -9.17 -12.99 8.42
CA PRO A 27 -10.38 -13.71 8.86
C PRO A 27 -10.19 -15.23 8.98
N HIS A 28 -9.18 -15.79 8.30
CA HIS A 28 -8.74 -17.18 8.44
C HIS A 28 -7.22 -17.23 8.51
N ALA A 29 -6.70 -18.20 9.26
CA ALA A 29 -5.27 -18.44 9.34
C ALA A 29 -4.69 -18.72 7.94
N SER A 30 -3.68 -17.96 7.52
CA SER A 30 -2.97 -18.19 6.27
C SER A 30 -1.53 -17.67 6.34
N ARG A 31 -0.63 -18.35 5.64
CA ARG A 31 0.80 -18.05 5.62
C ARG A 31 1.27 -17.78 4.20
N TRP A 32 2.06 -16.73 4.05
CA TRP A 32 2.47 -16.20 2.75
C TRP A 32 3.95 -15.89 2.75
N ARG A 33 4.67 -16.34 1.74
CA ARG A 33 6.07 -15.97 1.53
C ARG A 33 6.14 -14.77 0.61
N VAL A 34 6.90 -13.75 0.98
CA VAL A 34 7.17 -12.60 0.11
C VAL A 34 8.14 -13.01 -0.99
N ASP A 35 7.75 -12.85 -2.27
CA ASP A 35 8.56 -13.34 -3.39
C ASP A 35 9.17 -12.21 -4.23
N GLN A 36 8.49 -11.07 -4.37
CA GLN A 36 8.96 -9.97 -5.23
C GLN A 36 8.45 -8.61 -4.75
N LYS A 37 9.31 -7.59 -4.75
CA LYS A 37 8.90 -6.18 -4.57
C LYS A 37 8.35 -5.61 -5.90
N LEU A 38 7.14 -5.05 -5.86
CA LEU A 38 6.48 -4.42 -7.01
C LEU A 38 6.66 -2.91 -7.02
N ALA A 39 6.54 -2.29 -5.85
CA ALA A 39 6.63 -0.85 -5.72
C ALA A 39 6.99 -0.45 -4.29
N GLU A 40 7.65 0.69 -4.18
CA GLU A 40 7.91 1.39 -2.93
C GLU A 40 7.53 2.86 -3.09
N SER A 41 7.01 3.47 -2.04
CA SER A 41 6.72 4.91 -1.99
C SER A 41 6.74 5.38 -0.54
N GLU A 42 6.88 6.68 -0.35
CA GLU A 42 6.78 7.29 0.98
C GLU A 42 5.81 8.47 0.99
N ASP A 43 5.26 8.73 2.16
CA ASP A 43 4.68 10.01 2.52
C ASP A 43 5.63 10.64 3.54
N CYS A 44 6.49 11.54 3.07
CA CYS A 44 7.36 12.33 3.93
C CYS A 44 6.58 13.55 4.42
N VAL A 45 6.49 13.74 5.73
CA VAL A 45 5.87 14.94 6.31
C VAL A 45 6.95 15.92 6.76
N THR A 46 6.65 17.21 6.69
CA THR A 46 7.59 18.25 7.11
C THR A 46 7.65 18.34 8.63
N GLU A 47 8.70 18.97 9.17
CA GLU A 47 8.77 19.27 10.61
C GLU A 47 7.57 20.10 11.10
N PHE A 48 7.05 20.97 10.24
CA PHE A 48 5.84 21.73 10.52
C PHE A 48 4.63 20.81 10.71
N ASP A 49 4.44 19.83 9.83
CA ASP A 49 3.34 18.86 9.91
C ASP A 49 3.43 17.98 11.16
N VAL A 50 4.65 17.60 11.56
CA VAL A 50 4.90 16.86 12.79
C VAL A 50 4.53 17.72 14.01
N GLN A 51 5.03 18.95 14.08
CA GLN A 51 4.87 19.81 15.27
C GLN A 51 3.47 20.39 15.41
N GLN A 52 2.84 20.79 14.30
CA GLN A 52 1.55 21.50 14.31
C GLN A 52 0.36 20.58 14.07
N CYS A 53 0.54 19.52 13.27
CA CYS A 53 -0.55 18.63 12.85
C CYS A 53 -0.42 17.21 13.43
N ASN A 54 0.66 16.92 14.18
CA ASN A 54 0.94 15.60 14.76
C ASN A 54 0.92 14.48 13.70
N MET A 55 1.32 14.81 12.46
CA MET A 55 1.38 13.87 11.34
C MET A 55 2.63 12.99 11.44
N GLN A 56 2.56 11.77 10.91
CA GLN A 56 3.71 10.86 10.86
C GLN A 56 4.07 10.51 9.43
N SER A 57 5.38 10.50 9.16
CA SER A 57 5.93 9.95 7.93
C SER A 57 5.64 8.45 7.86
N SER A 58 5.41 7.96 6.64
CA SER A 58 5.15 6.53 6.42
C SER A 58 5.71 6.05 5.10
N ALA A 59 6.34 4.89 5.13
CA ALA A 59 6.79 4.18 3.94
C ALA A 59 5.76 3.11 3.58
N ARG A 60 5.62 2.84 2.29
CA ARG A 60 4.72 1.84 1.75
C ARG A 60 5.40 0.97 0.71
N GLY A 61 5.40 -0.34 0.95
CA GLY A 61 5.85 -1.36 0.02
C GLY A 61 4.67 -2.18 -0.50
N VAL A 62 4.72 -2.57 -1.77
CA VAL A 62 3.77 -3.52 -2.36
C VAL A 62 4.56 -4.70 -2.92
N PHE A 63 4.17 -5.91 -2.57
CA PHE A 63 4.89 -7.14 -2.92
C PHE A 63 3.95 -8.18 -3.51
N VAL A 64 4.51 -9.05 -4.34
CA VAL A 64 3.94 -10.36 -4.65
C VAL A 64 4.27 -11.31 -3.51
N CYS A 65 3.30 -12.15 -3.15
CA CYS A 65 3.52 -13.24 -2.23
C CYS A 65 2.78 -14.52 -2.69
N SER A 66 3.38 -15.66 -2.38
CA SER A 66 2.82 -16.99 -2.65
C SER A 66 2.33 -17.61 -1.36
N SER A 67 1.18 -18.29 -1.43
CA SER A 67 0.68 -19.02 -0.27
C SER A 67 1.60 -20.21 0.04
N ILE A 68 1.94 -20.36 1.33
CA ILE A 68 2.66 -21.53 1.84
C ILE A 68 1.70 -22.71 2.01
N ASP A 69 0.43 -22.42 2.30
CA ASP A 69 -0.59 -23.43 2.57
C ASP A 69 -1.29 -23.94 1.29
N ASP A 70 -1.29 -23.16 0.20
CA ASP A 70 -1.91 -23.50 -1.09
C ASP A 70 -0.95 -23.21 -2.28
N PRO A 71 -0.09 -24.18 -2.66
CA PRO A 71 0.88 -24.01 -3.72
C PRO A 71 0.23 -23.64 -5.06
N GLY A 72 0.62 -22.49 -5.61
CA GLY A 72 0.08 -21.94 -6.86
C GLY A 72 -0.87 -20.76 -6.67
N LYS A 73 -1.26 -20.46 -5.43
CA LYS A 73 -2.00 -19.25 -5.10
C LYS A 73 -1.05 -18.08 -4.84
N GLU A 74 -1.20 -17.03 -5.65
CA GLU A 74 -0.50 -15.75 -5.48
C GLU A 74 -1.44 -14.66 -4.97
N ALA A 75 -0.86 -13.69 -4.27
CA ALA A 75 -1.54 -12.50 -3.78
C ALA A 75 -0.60 -11.29 -3.81
N ALA A 76 -1.17 -10.11 -3.63
CA ALA A 76 -0.41 -8.89 -3.35
C ALA A 76 -0.51 -8.55 -1.87
N VAL A 77 0.62 -8.21 -1.24
CA VAL A 77 0.64 -7.65 0.11
C VAL A 77 1.12 -6.21 0.07
N LYS A 78 0.36 -5.32 0.67
CA LYS A 78 0.73 -3.93 0.90
C LYS A 78 1.15 -3.77 2.35
N ILE A 79 2.34 -3.26 2.57
CA ILE A 79 2.93 -3.03 3.89
C ILE A 79 3.08 -1.53 4.08
N ARG A 80 2.60 -1.00 5.20
CA ARG A 80 2.81 0.40 5.61
C ARG A 80 3.54 0.43 6.93
N MET A 81 4.58 1.23 7.05
CA MET A 81 5.29 1.36 8.33
C MET A 81 5.61 2.82 8.63
N GLN A 82 5.57 3.15 9.92
CA GLN A 82 6.08 4.41 10.42
C GLN A 82 7.59 4.48 10.22
N TYR A 83 8.11 5.62 9.78
CA TYR A 83 9.53 5.93 9.81
C TYR A 83 9.76 7.34 10.37
N LYS A 84 11.00 7.65 10.77
CA LYS A 84 11.38 9.00 11.20
C LYS A 84 11.82 9.85 10.01
N PRO A 85 11.29 11.08 9.84
CA PRO A 85 11.74 12.00 8.80
C PRO A 85 13.28 12.12 8.80
N PRO A 86 13.93 12.23 7.62
CA PRO A 86 15.38 12.24 7.58
C PRO A 86 16.05 13.37 8.36
N SER A 87 15.37 14.51 8.48
CA SER A 87 15.85 15.65 9.27
C SER A 87 15.98 15.35 10.78
N LEU A 88 15.32 14.28 11.25
CA LEU A 88 15.35 13.85 12.65
C LEU A 88 16.29 12.67 12.90
N PHE A 89 16.93 12.09 11.87
CA PHE A 89 17.88 10.97 12.08
C PHE A 89 19.12 11.37 12.89
N THR A 90 19.55 12.63 12.79
CA THR A 90 20.74 13.15 13.48
C THR A 90 20.45 13.61 14.91
N GLN A 91 19.17 13.74 15.27
CA GLN A 91 18.78 14.09 16.62
C GLN A 91 18.72 12.81 17.45
N ILE A 92 19.72 12.60 18.31
CA ILE A 92 19.60 11.68 19.45
C ILE A 92 18.58 12.30 20.40
N LEU A 93 17.29 12.21 20.05
CA LEU A 93 16.22 12.61 20.94
C LEU A 93 16.24 11.58 22.08
N PRO A 94 16.29 12.02 23.36
CA PRO A 94 16.24 11.14 24.52
C PRO A 94 15.01 10.22 24.57
N HIS A 95 14.03 10.45 23.69
CA HIS A 95 12.72 9.83 23.70
C HIS A 95 12.31 9.34 22.29
N GLN A 96 13.10 8.45 21.70
CA GLN A 96 12.69 7.78 20.44
C GLN A 96 11.31 7.10 20.56
N ALA A 97 10.97 6.59 21.76
CA ALA A 97 9.68 6.00 22.09
C ALA A 97 8.52 7.02 22.20
N GLU A 98 8.78 8.32 22.39
CA GLU A 98 7.69 9.33 22.46
C GLU A 98 7.08 9.66 21.09
N GLN A 99 7.81 9.38 20.00
CA GLN A 99 7.34 9.61 18.63
C GLN A 99 6.69 8.37 18.00
N ALA A 100 6.84 7.20 18.63
CA ALA A 100 6.16 5.98 18.24
C ALA A 100 4.65 6.19 18.33
N LYS A 101 3.95 5.91 17.24
CA LYS A 101 2.49 5.85 17.21
C LYS A 101 2.12 4.40 16.98
N PRO A 102 1.81 3.65 18.05
CA PRO A 102 1.53 2.22 17.95
C PRO A 102 0.16 1.97 17.33
N GLU A 103 -0.72 2.97 17.22
CA GLU A 103 -2.07 2.77 16.70
C GLU A 103 -2.07 2.51 15.19
N VAL A 104 -3.06 1.73 14.73
CA VAL A 104 -3.33 1.52 13.31
C VAL A 104 -3.51 2.88 12.63
N ARG A 105 -2.88 3.06 11.47
CA ARG A 105 -3.01 4.31 10.73
C ARG A 105 -4.44 4.43 10.16
N ARG A 106 -5.09 5.59 10.29
CA ARG A 106 -6.44 5.83 9.75
C ARG A 106 -6.56 5.50 8.25
N GLN A 107 -5.51 5.76 7.46
CA GLN A 107 -5.47 5.39 6.05
C GLN A 107 -5.56 3.87 5.84
N THR A 108 -4.91 3.08 6.70
CA THR A 108 -5.02 1.61 6.70
C THR A 108 -6.43 1.19 7.05
N GLU A 109 -7.03 1.72 8.11
CA GLU A 109 -8.41 1.39 8.51
C GLU A 109 -9.42 1.68 7.40
N ASN A 110 -9.32 2.86 6.79
CA ASN A 110 -10.16 3.28 5.68
C ASN A 110 -10.04 2.31 4.49
N GLU A 111 -8.82 1.93 4.12
CA GLU A 111 -8.58 1.02 2.99
C GLU A 111 -9.09 -0.39 3.29
N VAL A 112 -8.82 -0.93 4.48
CA VAL A 112 -9.34 -2.24 4.89
C VAL A 112 -10.87 -2.24 4.88
N CYS A 113 -11.51 -1.18 5.38
CA CYS A 113 -12.96 -1.02 5.36
C CYS A 113 -13.51 -0.97 3.92
N ALA A 114 -12.87 -0.18 3.05
CA ALA A 114 -13.25 -0.07 1.65
C ALA A 114 -13.11 -1.41 0.91
N LEU A 115 -11.96 -2.08 1.02
CA LEU A 115 -11.69 -3.36 0.36
C LEU A 115 -12.65 -4.46 0.85
N LYS A 116 -12.90 -4.55 2.16
CA LYS A 116 -13.90 -5.50 2.70
C LYS A 116 -15.28 -5.27 2.11
N ARG A 117 -15.72 -4.02 2.03
CA ARG A 117 -17.03 -3.65 1.49
C ARG A 117 -17.14 -3.95 -0.01
N LEU A 118 -16.13 -3.60 -0.80
CA LEU A 118 -16.08 -3.87 -2.25
C LEU A 118 -16.08 -5.36 -2.53
N THR A 119 -15.31 -6.13 -1.77
CA THR A 119 -15.26 -7.59 -1.89
C THR A 119 -16.59 -8.23 -1.55
N ALA A 120 -17.23 -7.79 -0.45
CA ALA A 120 -18.54 -8.28 -0.05
C ALA A 120 -19.64 -7.92 -1.07
N ALA A 121 -19.50 -6.79 -1.76
CA ALA A 121 -20.39 -6.37 -2.85
C ALA A 121 -20.11 -7.10 -4.18
N GLY A 122 -19.06 -7.91 -4.27
CA GLY A 122 -18.65 -8.57 -5.50
C GLY A 122 -18.11 -7.61 -6.57
N CYS A 123 -17.56 -6.46 -6.16
CA CYS A 123 -17.00 -5.48 -7.09
C CYS A 123 -15.85 -6.09 -7.90
N SER A 124 -16.03 -6.14 -9.21
CA SER A 124 -15.05 -6.73 -10.13
C SER A 124 -13.88 -5.79 -10.49
N SER A 125 -14.07 -4.51 -10.21
CA SER A 125 -13.14 -3.42 -10.55
C SER A 125 -12.15 -3.05 -9.45
N THR A 126 -12.04 -3.86 -8.41
CA THR A 126 -11.04 -3.69 -7.36
C THR A 126 -10.46 -5.02 -6.93
N PRO A 127 -9.20 -5.05 -6.45
CA PRO A 127 -8.63 -6.23 -5.82
C PRO A 127 -9.51 -6.75 -4.68
N ALA A 128 -9.77 -8.05 -4.68
CA ALA A 128 -10.48 -8.68 -3.57
C ALA A 128 -9.63 -8.65 -2.28
N PHE A 129 -10.27 -8.32 -1.16
CA PHE A 129 -9.68 -8.37 0.17
C PHE A 129 -9.50 -9.82 0.63
N PHE A 130 -8.31 -10.18 1.10
CA PHE A 130 -8.06 -11.49 1.70
C PHE A 130 -7.88 -11.42 3.21
N ALA A 131 -6.96 -10.59 3.70
CA ALA A 131 -6.64 -10.48 5.11
C ALA A 131 -5.95 -9.16 5.44
N TRP A 132 -5.83 -8.84 6.72
CA TRP A 132 -5.00 -7.73 7.19
C TRP A 132 -4.50 -8.02 8.60
N LYS A 133 -3.40 -7.38 8.98
CA LYS A 133 -2.93 -7.36 10.37
C LYS A 133 -2.23 -6.05 10.68
N HIS A 134 -2.10 -5.81 11.97
CA HIS A 134 -1.38 -4.69 12.54
C HIS A 134 -0.38 -5.23 13.54
N GLU A 135 0.85 -4.73 13.46
CA GLU A 135 1.93 -5.09 14.37
C GLU A 135 2.64 -3.82 14.85
N ILE A 136 3.38 -3.98 15.94
CA ILE A 136 4.24 -2.96 16.50
C ILE A 136 5.68 -3.33 16.13
N GLN A 137 6.41 -2.37 15.57
CA GLN A 137 7.81 -2.52 15.22
C GLN A 137 8.66 -2.83 16.47
N GLY A 138 9.50 -3.87 16.36
CA GLY A 138 10.48 -4.23 17.40
C GLY A 138 11.64 -3.25 17.50
N ASP A 139 12.60 -3.57 18.36
CA ASP A 139 13.76 -2.69 18.66
C ASP A 139 14.67 -2.41 17.46
N ASP A 140 14.69 -3.33 16.48
CA ASP A 140 15.44 -3.19 15.23
C ASP A 140 14.64 -2.51 14.11
N GLY A 141 13.39 -2.12 14.37
CA GLY A 141 12.54 -1.43 13.40
C GLY A 141 12.96 0.01 13.14
N TRP A 142 12.44 0.60 12.06
CA TRP A 142 12.68 2.02 11.72
C TRP A 142 12.22 2.98 12.82
N VAL A 143 11.13 2.63 13.50
CA VAL A 143 10.66 3.29 14.72
C VAL A 143 10.29 2.22 15.74
N PRO A 144 11.15 1.89 16.70
CA PRO A 144 10.80 0.99 17.79
C PRO A 144 9.53 1.47 18.50
N GLY A 145 8.53 0.58 18.58
CA GLY A 145 7.19 0.91 19.12
C GLY A 145 6.22 1.55 18.13
N GLY A 146 6.65 1.92 16.92
CA GLY A 146 5.79 2.46 15.86
C GLY A 146 4.98 1.36 15.16
N TYR A 147 3.94 1.74 14.42
CA TYR A 147 3.12 0.77 13.70
C TYR A 147 3.81 0.16 12.47
N ILE A 148 3.40 -1.05 12.12
CA ILE A 148 3.55 -1.65 10.80
C ILE A 148 2.28 -2.44 10.45
N ASP A 149 1.62 -2.03 9.37
CA ASP A 149 0.33 -2.55 8.92
C ASP A 149 0.47 -3.35 7.63
N TYR A 150 -0.26 -4.45 7.53
CA TYR A 150 -0.25 -5.36 6.38
C TYR A 150 -1.66 -5.53 5.84
N ILE A 151 -1.83 -5.40 4.52
CA ILE A 151 -3.08 -5.66 3.80
C ILE A 151 -2.78 -6.68 2.71
N LEU A 152 -3.38 -7.86 2.81
CA LEU A 152 -3.32 -8.91 1.81
C LEU A 152 -4.56 -8.84 0.92
N MET A 153 -4.34 -8.78 -0.39
CA MET A 153 -5.39 -8.64 -1.38
C MET A 153 -5.04 -9.42 -2.65
N GLU A 154 -6.02 -9.54 -3.54
CA GLU A 154 -5.84 -10.12 -4.84
C GLU A 154 -4.70 -9.45 -5.61
N ARG A 155 -3.87 -10.26 -6.24
CA ARG A 155 -2.89 -9.77 -7.21
C ARG A 155 -3.59 -9.50 -8.53
N VAL A 156 -3.58 -8.25 -8.98
CA VAL A 156 -3.95 -7.90 -10.35
C VAL A 156 -2.69 -8.00 -11.22
N PRO A 157 -2.64 -8.85 -12.26
CA PRO A 157 -1.45 -9.03 -13.11
C PRO A 157 -1.17 -7.84 -14.05
N GLY A 158 -1.88 -6.74 -13.84
CA GLY A 158 -1.79 -5.53 -14.64
C GLY A 158 -0.58 -4.67 -14.32
N SER A 159 -0.49 -3.54 -15.01
CA SER A 159 0.54 -2.53 -14.78
C SER A 159 -0.08 -1.17 -14.52
N ARG A 160 0.68 -0.29 -13.88
CA ARG A 160 0.27 1.11 -13.72
C ARG A 160 0.21 1.77 -15.09
N PRO A 161 -0.92 2.38 -15.47
CA PRO A 161 -1.00 3.03 -16.76
C PRO A 161 -0.11 4.27 -16.88
N LYS A 162 0.54 4.43 -18.03
CA LYS A 162 1.39 5.58 -18.36
C LYS A 162 0.64 6.66 -19.15
N ILE A 163 -0.52 7.10 -18.66
CA ILE A 163 -1.49 7.97 -19.38
C ILE A 163 -0.89 9.28 -19.93
N TRP A 164 0.19 9.75 -19.31
CA TRP A 164 0.87 11.00 -19.66
C TRP A 164 2.27 10.80 -20.23
N SER A 165 2.64 9.56 -20.56
CA SER A 165 3.86 9.33 -21.31
C SER A 165 3.72 9.91 -22.71
N PRO A 166 4.72 10.66 -23.21
CA PRO A 166 4.74 11.08 -24.62
C PRO A 166 4.69 9.88 -25.58
N ASP A 167 5.05 8.69 -25.10
CA ASP A 167 5.08 7.45 -25.88
C ASP A 167 3.72 6.73 -25.95
N MET A 168 2.70 7.16 -25.19
CA MET A 168 1.38 6.52 -25.20
C MET A 168 0.53 7.09 -26.34
N ASP A 169 0.16 6.23 -27.30
CA ASP A 169 -0.67 6.65 -28.41
C ASP A 169 -2.09 7.08 -27.96
N ARG A 170 -2.83 7.71 -28.87
CA ARG A 170 -4.18 8.20 -28.56
C ARG A 170 -5.17 7.05 -28.35
N GLU A 171 -5.03 5.96 -29.08
CA GLU A 171 -5.96 4.84 -29.05
C GLU A 171 -5.88 4.09 -27.73
N GLU A 172 -4.67 3.84 -27.24
CA GLU A 172 -4.39 3.23 -25.94
C GLU A 172 -4.96 4.09 -24.80
N ARG A 173 -4.81 5.41 -24.86
CA ARG A 173 -5.42 6.34 -23.87
C ARG A 173 -6.94 6.30 -23.89
N ASP A 174 -7.54 6.27 -25.08
CA ASP A 174 -8.99 6.28 -25.22
C ASP A 174 -9.60 4.93 -24.81
N GLU A 175 -8.93 3.81 -25.09
CA GLU A 175 -9.28 2.48 -24.56
C GLU A 175 -9.24 2.47 -23.04
N LEU A 176 -8.16 2.95 -22.46
CA LEU A 176 -8.00 2.98 -21.01
C LEU A 176 -9.09 3.81 -20.32
N ARG A 177 -9.41 5.00 -20.83
CA ARG A 177 -10.49 5.84 -20.30
C ARG A 177 -11.84 5.15 -20.43
N ARG A 178 -12.07 4.44 -21.54
CA ARG A 178 -13.30 3.69 -21.80
C ARG A 178 -13.46 2.53 -20.82
N ALA A 179 -12.37 1.86 -20.47
CA ALA A 179 -12.35 0.78 -19.48
C ALA A 179 -12.43 1.31 -18.03
N PHE A 180 -11.85 2.47 -17.73
CA PHE A 180 -11.80 3.01 -16.36
C PHE A 180 -13.14 3.57 -15.90
N LYS A 181 -13.88 4.23 -16.81
CA LYS A 181 -15.18 4.83 -16.47
C LYS A 181 -16.18 3.82 -15.85
N PRO A 182 -16.46 2.65 -16.44
CA PRO A 182 -17.37 1.68 -15.84
C PRO A 182 -16.84 1.15 -14.49
N ALA A 183 -15.53 0.94 -14.38
CA ALA A 183 -14.91 0.50 -13.13
C ALA A 183 -15.09 1.51 -12.00
N TRP A 184 -14.85 2.79 -12.29
CA TRP A 184 -15.13 3.86 -11.34
C TRP A 184 -16.62 3.92 -10.96
N ILE A 185 -17.54 3.84 -11.93
CA ILE A 185 -18.99 3.82 -11.66
C ILE A 185 -19.39 2.64 -10.78
N GLU A 186 -18.80 1.45 -10.99
CA GLU A 186 -19.05 0.27 -10.16
C GLU A 186 -18.65 0.55 -8.69
N THR A 187 -17.46 1.10 -8.45
CA THR A 187 -17.04 1.46 -7.09
C THR A 187 -17.96 2.48 -6.41
N ILE A 188 -18.45 3.47 -7.18
CA ILE A 188 -19.46 4.43 -6.70
C ILE A 188 -20.79 3.74 -6.38
N ALA A 189 -21.23 2.78 -7.20
CA ALA A 189 -22.44 2.00 -6.97
C ALA A 189 -22.34 1.13 -5.71
N CYS A 190 -21.13 0.68 -5.35
CA CYS A 190 -20.87 0.05 -4.05
C CYS A 190 -20.87 1.06 -2.87
N GLY A 191 -21.03 2.35 -3.15
CA GLY A 191 -21.16 3.45 -2.19
C GLY A 191 -19.83 3.89 -1.57
N LEU A 192 -18.75 3.81 -2.35
CA LEU A 192 -17.42 4.29 -1.99
C LEU A 192 -16.94 5.32 -3.00
N VAL A 193 -16.31 6.37 -2.51
CA VAL A 193 -15.61 7.38 -3.32
C VAL A 193 -14.15 7.35 -2.90
N HIS A 194 -13.24 7.23 -3.86
CA HIS A 194 -11.81 7.19 -3.57
C HIS A 194 -11.28 8.60 -3.27
N ASP A 195 -10.83 8.82 -2.03
CA ASP A 195 -10.38 10.13 -1.54
C ASP A 195 -9.01 10.54 -2.14
N ASP A 196 -8.16 9.56 -2.43
CA ASP A 196 -6.87 9.78 -3.12
C ASP A 196 -6.92 9.42 -4.62
N SER A 197 -7.66 10.22 -5.39
CA SER A 197 -7.83 10.00 -6.84
C SER A 197 -6.55 10.33 -7.62
N ALA A 198 -5.67 9.34 -7.79
CA ALA A 198 -4.40 9.50 -8.49
C ALA A 198 -4.02 8.28 -9.33
N ILE A 199 -3.32 8.50 -10.44
CA ILE A 199 -2.88 7.43 -11.36
C ILE A 199 -1.98 6.39 -10.67
N ARG A 200 -1.29 6.79 -9.59
CA ARG A 200 -0.44 5.89 -8.79
C ARG A 200 -1.22 4.75 -8.12
N ASN A 201 -2.52 4.93 -7.91
CA ASN A 201 -3.42 3.98 -7.26
C ASN A 201 -4.15 3.07 -8.25
N VAL A 202 -3.83 3.17 -9.55
CA VAL A 202 -4.49 2.41 -10.61
C VAL A 202 -3.55 1.33 -11.14
N VAL A 203 -4.04 0.10 -11.18
CA VAL A 203 -3.42 -1.03 -11.88
C VAL A 203 -4.44 -1.51 -12.91
N TRP A 204 -4.00 -1.79 -14.13
CA TRP A 204 -4.91 -2.29 -15.16
C TRP A 204 -4.27 -3.43 -15.91
N HIS A 205 -4.99 -4.55 -15.97
CA HIS A 205 -4.63 -5.69 -16.81
C HIS A 205 -5.50 -5.66 -18.07
N ARG A 206 -4.89 -5.22 -19.18
CA ARG A 206 -5.57 -5.00 -20.46
C ARG A 206 -6.27 -6.26 -20.96
N ASP A 207 -5.61 -7.41 -20.89
CA ASP A 207 -6.14 -8.65 -21.49
C ASP A 207 -7.40 -9.16 -20.77
N SER A 208 -7.44 -9.02 -19.44
CA SER A 208 -8.61 -9.42 -18.65
C SER A 208 -9.56 -8.26 -18.32
N GLN A 209 -9.27 -7.05 -18.82
CA GLN A 209 -9.99 -5.81 -18.49
C GLN A 209 -10.19 -5.60 -16.98
N LYS A 210 -9.21 -6.03 -16.17
CA LYS A 210 -9.30 -6.02 -14.70
C LYS A 210 -8.56 -4.83 -14.09
N TRP A 211 -9.17 -4.23 -13.08
CA TRP A 211 -8.66 -3.10 -12.29
C TRP A 211 -8.25 -3.54 -10.89
#